data_AF-A0A7C9NTJ4-F1
#
_entry.id   AF-A0A7C9NTJ4-F1
#
_cell.length_a   1.000
_cell.length_b   1.000
_cell.length_c   1.000
_cell.angle_alpha   90.00
_cell.angle_beta   90.00
_cell.angle_gamma   90.00
#
_symmetry.space_group_name_H-M   'P 1'
#
loop_
_entity.id
_entity.type
_entity.pdbx_description
1 polymer ?
#
loop_
_entity_poly.entity_id
_entity_poly.type
_entity_poly.pdbx_seq_one_letter_code
_entity_poly.pdbx_strand_id
1 'polypeptide(L)'
;PASDPEVAAFERELLEAVNATGVGAGGLGGRHAALAVAVSTAPCHIAALPVAINMGCSALRCCTVDLPTQPVSVVAASDGCEGEV
;
A
#
# COMPACT_ATOMS: atom_id res chain seq x y z
N PRO A 1 -8.16 4.05 -8.57
CA PRO A 1 -8.59 2.65 -8.81
C PRO A 1 -7.43 1.89 -9.45
N ALA A 2 -7.33 0.59 -9.20
CA ALA A 2 -6.31 -0.25 -9.82
C ALA A 2 -6.41 -0.23 -11.37
N SER A 3 -5.28 -0.41 -12.04
CA SER A 3 -5.21 -0.51 -13.51
C SER A 3 -5.76 -1.85 -14.03
N ASP A 4 -5.66 -2.89 -13.21
CA ASP A 4 -6.23 -4.21 -13.49
C ASP A 4 -7.76 -4.16 -13.29
N PRO A 5 -8.58 -4.53 -14.31
CA PRO A 5 -10.03 -4.46 -14.23
C PRO A 5 -10.64 -5.39 -13.18
N GLU A 6 -10.04 -6.55 -12.90
CA GLU A 6 -10.54 -7.48 -11.89
C GLU A 6 -10.32 -6.90 -10.49
N VAL A 7 -9.13 -6.36 -10.24
CA VAL A 7 -8.80 -5.70 -8.96
C VAL A 7 -9.67 -4.46 -8.77
N ALA A 8 -9.88 -3.66 -9.81
CA ALA A 8 -10.75 -2.49 -9.74
C ALA A 8 -12.22 -2.86 -9.46
N ALA A 9 -12.70 -3.99 -9.98
CA ALA A 9 -14.01 -4.51 -9.64
C ALA A 9 -14.08 -4.92 -8.17
N PHE A 10 -13.07 -5.60 -7.67
CA PHE A 10 -12.97 -6.00 -6.28
C PHE A 10 -12.87 -4.80 -5.32
N GLU A 11 -12.15 -3.74 -5.67
CA GLU A 11 -12.13 -2.48 -4.90
C GLU A 11 -13.54 -1.89 -4.74
N ARG A 12 -14.36 -1.90 -5.80
CA ARG A 12 -15.74 -1.40 -5.76
C ARG A 12 -16.63 -2.28 -4.89
N GLU A 13 -16.55 -3.60 -5.07
CA GLU A 13 -17.29 -4.57 -4.28
C GLU A 13 -17.00 -4.39 -2.78
N LEU A 14 -15.72 -4.29 -2.42
CA LEU A 14 -15.30 -4.07 -1.03
C LEU A 14 -15.81 -2.73 -0.48
N LEU A 15 -15.75 -1.65 -1.25
CA LEU A 15 -16.25 -0.35 -0.82
C LEU A 15 -17.77 -0.39 -0.56
N GLU A 16 -18.53 -1.05 -1.45
CA GLU A 16 -19.98 -1.25 -1.28
C GLU A 16 -20.27 -2.11 -0.04
N ALA A 17 -19.57 -3.22 0.12
CA ALA A 17 -19.73 -4.14 1.24
C ALA A 17 -19.43 -3.44 2.59
N VAL A 18 -18.32 -2.70 2.67
CA VAL A 18 -17.95 -1.95 3.88
C VAL A 18 -18.99 -0.90 4.22
N ASN A 19 -19.50 -0.14 3.24
CA ASN A 19 -20.51 0.87 3.49
C ASN A 19 -21.89 0.27 3.82
N ALA A 20 -22.21 -0.92 3.30
CA ALA A 20 -23.43 -1.66 3.62
C ALA A 20 -23.48 -2.14 5.08
N THR A 21 -22.33 -2.22 5.78
CA THR A 21 -22.30 -2.57 7.21
C THR A 21 -23.06 -1.59 8.11
N GLY A 22 -23.26 -0.35 7.65
CA GLY A 22 -23.97 0.68 8.41
C GLY A 22 -23.19 1.28 9.58
N VAL A 23 -21.90 0.94 9.73
CA VAL A 23 -21.03 1.44 10.82
C VAL A 23 -20.92 2.98 10.80
N GLY A 24 -20.92 3.58 9.61
CA GLY A 24 -20.84 5.03 9.42
C GLY A 24 -19.54 5.68 9.91
N ALA A 25 -19.47 6.99 9.76
CA ALA A 25 -18.27 7.75 10.10
C ALA A 25 -18.01 7.71 11.61
N GLY A 26 -16.79 7.33 12.00
CA GLY A 26 -16.40 7.22 13.41
C GLY A 26 -17.15 6.15 14.21
N GLY A 27 -17.88 5.24 13.56
CA GLY A 27 -18.66 4.20 14.23
C GLY A 27 -20.00 4.69 14.80
N LEU A 28 -20.47 5.88 14.41
CA LEU A 28 -21.70 6.49 14.92
C LEU A 28 -22.97 6.07 14.17
N GLY A 29 -22.85 5.12 13.24
CA GLY A 29 -23.91 4.72 12.33
C GLY A 29 -23.98 5.61 11.08
N GLY A 30 -24.58 5.09 10.01
CA GLY A 30 -24.88 5.86 8.80
C GLY A 30 -24.45 5.16 7.51
N ARG A 31 -24.44 5.93 6.41
CA ARG A 31 -24.26 5.40 5.05
C ARG A 31 -22.80 5.12 4.65
N HIS A 32 -21.86 5.90 5.17
CA HIS A 32 -20.48 5.91 4.67
C HIS A 32 -19.51 5.68 5.83
N ALA A 33 -18.97 4.47 5.89
CA ALA A 33 -17.87 4.09 6.78
C ALA A 33 -16.51 4.28 6.08
N ALA A 34 -16.45 4.03 4.76
CA ALA A 34 -15.26 4.23 3.94
C ALA A 34 -15.57 5.14 2.74
N LEU A 35 -14.59 5.96 2.36
CA LEU A 35 -14.66 6.84 1.20
C LEU A 35 -14.07 6.20 -0.05
N ALA A 36 -13.04 5.38 0.13
CA ALA A 36 -12.36 4.65 -0.93
C ALA A 36 -11.71 3.39 -0.35
N VAL A 37 -11.51 2.39 -1.20
CA VAL A 37 -10.73 1.19 -0.93
C VAL A 37 -9.71 1.06 -2.06
N ALA A 38 -8.46 0.74 -1.69
CA ALA A 38 -7.39 0.47 -2.64
C ALA A 38 -6.82 -0.92 -2.33
N VAL A 39 -6.63 -1.73 -3.36
CA VAL A 39 -6.13 -3.11 -3.23
C VAL A 39 -4.85 -3.28 -4.03
N SER A 40 -3.84 -3.86 -3.39
CA SER A 40 -2.63 -4.34 -4.04
C SER A 40 -2.56 -5.86 -3.89
N THR A 41 -2.38 -6.55 -5.00
CA THR A 41 -2.24 -8.01 -5.03
C THR A 41 -0.79 -8.40 -5.29
N ALA A 42 -0.39 -9.57 -4.77
CA ALA A 42 0.90 -10.17 -5.04
C ALA A 42 0.77 -11.71 -5.03
N PRO A 43 1.60 -12.45 -5.78
CA PRO A 43 1.58 -13.90 -5.75
C PRO A 43 1.86 -14.44 -4.34
N CYS A 44 1.19 -15.53 -3.97
CA CYS A 44 1.42 -16.23 -2.70
C CYS A 44 1.46 -17.74 -2.89
N HIS A 45 2.03 -18.46 -1.93
CA HIS A 45 2.08 -19.92 -1.94
C HIS A 45 0.67 -20.49 -1.70
N ILE A 46 0.28 -21.59 -2.35
CA ILE A 46 -1.09 -22.14 -2.24
C ILE A 46 -1.51 -22.46 -0.79
N ALA A 47 -0.54 -22.84 0.05
CA ALA A 47 -0.78 -23.15 1.46
C ALA A 47 -0.82 -21.91 2.38
N ALA A 48 -0.59 -20.69 1.88
CA ALA A 48 -0.55 -19.47 2.68
C ALA A 48 -1.08 -18.25 1.90
N LEU A 49 -2.07 -17.57 2.47
CA LEU A 49 -2.61 -16.32 1.93
C LEU A 49 -2.33 -15.16 2.90
N PRO A 50 -1.21 -14.43 2.72
CA PRO A 50 -0.90 -13.26 3.53
C PRO A 50 -1.84 -12.11 3.16
N VAL A 51 -2.48 -11.51 4.16
CA VAL A 51 -3.38 -10.37 3.98
C VAL A 51 -3.01 -9.29 4.98
N ALA A 52 -2.88 -8.05 4.50
CA ALA A 52 -2.66 -6.87 5.31
C ALA A 52 -3.76 -5.86 5.02
N ILE A 53 -4.26 -5.22 6.07
CA ILE A 53 -5.28 -4.17 5.97
C ILE A 53 -4.74 -2.93 6.68
N ASN A 54 -4.80 -1.79 5.99
CA ASN A 54 -4.47 -0.49 6.54
C ASN A 54 -5.65 0.46 6.36
N MET A 55 -5.91 1.32 7.34
CA MET A 55 -7.01 2.29 7.31
C MET A 55 -6.49 3.71 7.50
N GLY A 56 -6.88 4.59 6.59
CA GLY A 56 -6.66 6.03 6.72
C GLY A 56 -7.73 6.68 7.60
N CYS A 57 -7.33 7.59 8.47
CA CYS A 57 -8.27 8.40 9.24
C CYS A 57 -8.73 9.64 8.46
N SER A 58 -9.60 10.45 9.06
CA SER A 58 -10.08 11.70 8.47
C SER A 58 -8.99 12.75 8.21
N ALA A 59 -7.82 12.60 8.82
CA ALA A 59 -6.66 13.47 8.63
C ALA A 59 -5.59 12.83 7.74
N LEU A 60 -5.99 12.00 6.77
CA LEU A 60 -5.08 11.40 5.79
C LEU A 60 -4.43 12.49 4.93
N ARG A 61 -3.11 12.64 5.04
CA ARG A 61 -2.30 13.61 4.29
C ARG A 61 -1.12 12.89 3.67
N CYS A 62 -0.85 13.17 2.40
CA CYS A 62 0.20 12.54 1.62
C CYS A 62 0.83 13.61 0.72
N CYS A 63 2.17 13.65 0.67
CA CYS A 63 2.92 14.38 -0.34
C CYS A 63 4.07 13.50 -0.82
N THR A 64 4.26 13.43 -2.13
CA THR A 64 5.45 12.83 -2.73
C THR A 64 6.39 13.95 -3.13
N VAL A 65 7.66 13.82 -2.79
CA VAL A 65 8.70 14.81 -3.10
C VAL A 65 9.86 14.07 -3.76
N ASP A 66 10.25 14.50 -4.95
CA ASP A 66 11.42 13.98 -5.63
C ASP A 66 12.68 14.58 -5.01
N LEU A 67 13.56 13.70 -4.51
CA LEU A 67 14.84 14.12 -3.97
C LEU A 67 15.90 14.09 -5.06
N PRO A 68 16.65 15.18 -5.30
CA PRO A 68 17.77 15.16 -6.23
C PRO A 68 18.88 14.27 -5.65
N THR A 69 19.21 13.18 -6.34
CA THR A 69 20.34 12.34 -5.99
C THR A 69 21.63 13.01 -6.47
N GLN A 70 22.50 13.41 -5.54
CA GLN A 70 23.86 13.80 -5.85
C GLN A 70 24.73 12.53 -5.85
N PRO A 71 25.55 12.28 -6.87
CA PRO A 71 26.49 11.15 -6.83
C PRO A 71 27.49 11.38 -5.69
N VAL A 72 27.48 10.50 -4.69
CA VAL A 72 28.55 10.40 -3.70
C VAL A 72 29.68 9.62 -4.34
N SER A 73 30.84 10.26 -4.52
CA SER A 73 32.09 9.54 -4.80
C SER A 73 32.43 8.73 -3.56
N VAL A 74 32.25 7.42 -3.62
CA VAL A 74 32.85 6.53 -2.63
C VAL A 74 34.37 6.73 -2.71
N VAL A 75 34.99 7.18 -1.63
CA VAL A 75 36.45 7.14 -1.52
C VAL A 75 36.80 5.67 -1.55
N ALA A 76 37.44 5.21 -2.62
CA ALA A 76 37.96 3.86 -2.71
C ALA A 76 38.80 3.61 -1.45
N ALA A 77 38.40 2.61 -0.66
CA ALA A 77 39.29 2.05 0.34
C ALA A 77 40.55 1.59 -0.43
N SER A 78 41.67 2.21 -0.10
CA SER A 78 42.98 1.92 -0.67
C SER A 78 43.21 0.41 -0.77
N ASP A 79 43.58 -0.02 -1.97
CA ASP A 79 43.95 -1.36 -2.37
C ASP A 79 44.73 -2.13 -1.30
N GLY A 80 44.28 -3.36 -1.01
CA GLY A 80 45.07 -4.30 -0.23
C GLY A 80 44.27 -5.41 0.44
N CYS A 81 43.65 -6.31 -0.34
CA CYS A 81 43.49 -7.73 0.02
C CYS A 81 42.93 -8.49 -1.19
N GLU A 82 43.83 -8.88 -2.10
CA GLU A 82 43.58 -10.01 -2.99
C GLU A 82 43.66 -11.29 -2.14
N GLY A 83 42.61 -12.10 -2.18
CA GLY A 83 42.55 -13.39 -1.51
C GLY A 83 41.31 -14.15 -1.99
N GLU A 84 41.54 -15.08 -2.93
CA GLU A 84 40.59 -16.13 -3.31
C GLU A 84 40.19 -16.96 -2.09
N VAL A 85 38.87 -17.08 -1.86
CA VAL A 85 38.18 -18.29 -1.37
C VAL A 85 36.76 -18.31 -1.94
#